data_AF-A0A7W1VY00-F1
#
_entry.id   AF-A0A7W1VY00-F1
#
_cell.length_a   1.000
_cell.length_b   1.000
_cell.length_c   1.000
_cell.angle_alpha   90.00
_cell.angle_beta   90.00
_cell.angle_gamma   90.00
#
_symmetry.space_group_name_H-M   'P 1'
#
loop_
_entity.id
_entity.type
_entity.pdbx_description
1 polymer ?
#
loop_
_entity_poly.entity_id
_entity_poly.type
_entity_poly.pdbx_seq_one_letter_code
_entity_poly.pdbx_strand_id
1 'polypeptide(L)'
;MKKVIRYSLKAIVWLVGIIIFLWIALWVFVELNEARLIARISSAIHEKTHGEVKIGGASVSLIKTFPILSLQLSDVVLRDTLYHIHKKDFLSASDIYLRLSLRELIRGRSALGRITIRNGEINIITDATGRSNEYILNQQKQPEGQPRSSVPVFILNNMQFNYDNPVRRKRYQGLIRNFQGEIKTSDKFVTMSVASNILVNSLAFDTRKGSYIKDKTVEGNFLLLYNKQKQDL
;
A
#
# COMPACT_ATOMS: atom_id res chain seq x y z
N MET A 1 -20.50 36.48 -31.42
CA MET A 1 -20.02 35.11 -31.15
C MET A 1 -18.50 34.93 -31.31
N LYS A 2 -17.86 35.31 -32.43
CA LYS A 2 -16.39 35.13 -32.65
C LYS A 2 -15.46 35.80 -31.61
N LYS A 3 -15.83 36.96 -31.06
CA LYS A 3 -15.02 37.66 -30.02
C LYS A 3 -15.03 36.93 -28.69
N VAL A 4 -16.19 36.46 -28.22
CA VAL A 4 -16.33 35.72 -26.96
C VAL A 4 -15.51 34.43 -27.01
N ILE A 5 -15.61 33.68 -28.12
CA ILE A 5 -14.80 32.47 -28.38
C ILE A 5 -13.29 32.75 -28.28
N ARG A 6 -12.81 33.87 -28.81
CA ARG A 6 -11.38 34.22 -28.78
C ARG A 6 -10.89 34.58 -27.38
N TYR A 7 -11.71 35.23 -26.56
CA TYR A 7 -11.37 35.56 -25.17
C TYR A 7 -11.47 34.34 -24.25
N SER A 8 -12.47 33.48 -24.43
CA SER A 8 -12.56 32.22 -23.67
C SER A 8 -11.44 31.25 -24.05
N LEU A 9 -11.01 31.20 -25.32
CA LEU A 9 -9.81 30.43 -25.71
C LEU A 9 -8.55 30.95 -25.01
N LYS A 10 -8.34 32.27 -24.97
CA LYS A 10 -7.19 32.87 -24.26
C LYS A 10 -7.23 32.59 -22.76
N ALA A 11 -8.40 32.64 -22.14
CA ALA A 11 -8.58 32.31 -20.72
C ALA A 11 -8.25 30.84 -20.44
N ILE A 12 -8.68 29.91 -21.30
CA ILE A 12 -8.33 28.49 -21.20
C ILE A 12 -6.82 28.29 -21.36
N VAL A 13 -6.17 28.94 -22.33
CA VAL A 13 -4.73 28.84 -22.52
C VAL A 13 -3.97 29.33 -21.29
N TRP A 14 -4.37 30.47 -20.71
CA TRP A 14 -3.78 30.97 -19.46
C TRP A 14 -4.00 30.03 -18.28
N LEU A 15 -5.21 29.49 -18.13
CA LEU A 15 -5.52 28.51 -17.09
C LEU A 15 -4.66 27.25 -17.22
N VAL A 16 -4.55 26.71 -18.44
CA VAL A 16 -3.69 25.56 -18.74
C VAL A 16 -2.22 25.89 -18.46
N GLY A 17 -1.76 27.09 -18.82
CA GLY A 17 -0.39 27.55 -18.55
C GLY A 17 -0.07 27.63 -17.06
N ILE A 18 -0.99 28.20 -16.25
CA ILE A 18 -0.85 28.26 -14.78
C ILE A 18 -0.83 26.86 -14.18
N ILE A 19 -1.71 25.97 -14.65
CA ILE A 19 -1.74 24.58 -14.19
C ILE A 19 -0.40 23.92 -14.48
N ILE A 20 0.12 24.01 -15.71
CA ILE A 20 1.43 23.45 -16.09
C ILE A 20 2.56 24.05 -15.23
N PHE A 21 2.56 25.35 -14.98
CA PHE A 21 3.56 26.02 -14.14
C PHE A 21 3.56 25.49 -12.71
N LEU A 22 2.38 25.38 -12.08
CA LEU A 22 2.23 24.82 -10.74
C LEU A 22 2.75 23.37 -10.68
N TRP A 23 2.56 22.60 -11.74
CA TRP A 23 3.07 21.22 -11.81
C TRP A 23 4.58 21.14 -11.90
N ILE A 24 5.21 21.98 -12.74
CA ILE A 24 6.67 22.05 -12.82
C ILE A 24 7.25 22.46 -11.47
N ALA A 25 6.64 23.47 -10.81
CA ALA A 25 7.04 23.89 -9.48
C ALA A 25 6.93 22.77 -8.45
N LEU A 26 5.86 21.98 -8.48
CA LEU A 26 5.69 20.84 -7.57
C LEU A 26 6.70 19.72 -7.84
N TRP A 27 6.95 19.40 -9.10
CA TRP A 27 7.94 18.39 -9.48
C TRP A 27 9.34 18.80 -9.02
N VAL A 28 9.77 20.03 -9.34
CA VAL A 28 11.05 20.59 -8.89
C VAL A 28 11.13 20.63 -7.36
N PHE A 29 10.04 20.98 -6.67
CA PHE A 29 10.01 20.98 -5.22
C PHE A 29 10.27 19.59 -4.64
N VAL A 30 9.67 18.54 -5.19
CA VAL A 30 9.88 17.17 -4.69
C VAL A 30 11.28 16.69 -5.01
N GLU A 31 11.80 16.94 -6.21
CA GLU A 31 13.16 16.54 -6.60
C GLU A 31 14.22 17.21 -5.69
N LEU A 32 14.09 18.52 -5.45
CA LEU A 32 15.01 19.25 -4.56
C LEU A 32 14.88 18.83 -3.08
N ASN A 33 13.75 18.22 -2.69
CA ASN A 33 13.48 17.79 -1.33
C ASN A 33 13.45 16.26 -1.17
N GLU A 34 13.89 15.53 -2.17
CA GLU A 34 13.80 14.07 -2.22
C GLU A 34 14.40 13.43 -0.97
N ALA A 35 15.64 13.80 -0.63
CA ALA A 35 16.33 13.31 0.56
C ALA A 35 15.54 13.58 1.86
N ARG A 36 14.92 14.76 1.98
CA ARG A 36 14.11 15.12 3.16
C ARG A 36 12.80 14.32 3.21
N LEU A 37 12.18 14.07 2.05
CA LEU A 37 10.96 13.27 1.94
C LEU A 37 11.23 11.80 2.28
N ILE A 38 12.30 11.23 1.69
CA ILE A 38 12.76 9.86 1.98
C ILE A 38 13.05 9.71 3.47
N ALA A 39 13.77 10.65 4.08
CA ALA A 39 14.06 10.62 5.50
C ALA A 39 12.78 10.63 6.36
N ARG A 40 11.82 11.52 6.06
CA ARG A 40 10.54 11.59 6.79
C ARG A 40 9.73 10.31 6.67
N ILE A 41 9.62 9.76 5.47
CA ILE A 41 8.87 8.51 5.21
C ILE A 41 9.54 7.34 5.92
N SER A 42 10.86 7.23 5.79
CA SER A 42 11.64 6.17 6.42
C SER A 42 11.51 6.24 7.94
N SER A 43 11.62 7.43 8.55
CA SER A 43 11.41 7.62 9.99
C SER A 43 10.00 7.25 10.43
N ALA A 44 8.96 7.66 9.69
CA ALA A 44 7.57 7.34 10.01
C ALA A 44 7.28 5.83 9.93
N ILE A 45 7.93 5.11 9.00
CA ILE A 45 7.82 3.66 8.92
C ILE A 45 8.64 3.00 10.03
N HIS A 46 9.85 3.48 10.31
CA HIS A 46 10.70 2.97 11.38
C HIS A 46 10.04 3.09 12.76
N GLU A 47 9.41 4.22 13.05
CA GLU A 47 8.67 4.44 14.31
C GLU A 47 7.57 3.40 14.52
N LYS A 48 6.88 3.01 13.44
CA LYS A 48 5.76 2.06 13.49
C LYS A 48 6.18 0.60 13.43
N THR A 49 7.25 0.28 12.71
CA THR A 49 7.64 -1.10 12.40
C THR A 49 8.88 -1.55 13.14
N HIS A 50 9.65 -0.62 13.71
CA HIS A 50 10.99 -0.84 14.28
C HIS A 50 11.96 -1.53 13.30
N GLY A 51 11.64 -1.54 12.00
CA GLY A 51 12.46 -2.07 10.93
C GLY A 51 13.28 -0.98 10.25
N GLU A 52 14.35 -1.37 9.58
CA GLU A 52 15.16 -0.50 8.74
C GLU A 52 14.52 -0.38 7.36
N VAL A 53 14.32 0.84 6.88
CA VAL A 53 13.71 1.12 5.57
C VAL A 53 14.75 1.76 4.68
N LYS A 54 14.93 1.19 3.49
CA LYS A 54 15.74 1.76 2.41
C LYS A 54 14.84 2.08 1.24
N ILE A 55 15.00 3.27 0.69
CA ILE A 55 14.27 3.77 -0.48
C ILE A 55 15.33 4.30 -1.43
N GLY A 56 15.37 3.76 -2.65
CA GLY A 56 16.36 4.16 -3.66
C GLY A 56 16.08 5.55 -4.23
N GLY A 57 14.81 5.93 -4.37
CA GLY A 57 14.42 7.27 -4.82
C GLY A 57 12.94 7.58 -4.56
N ALA A 58 12.59 8.86 -4.62
CA ALA A 58 11.22 9.33 -4.47
C ALA A 58 10.89 10.43 -5.49
N SER A 59 9.86 10.21 -6.30
CA SER A 59 9.44 11.14 -7.35
C SER A 59 7.92 11.32 -7.39
N VAL A 60 7.45 12.41 -8.01
CA VAL A 60 6.01 12.63 -8.19
C VAL A 60 5.53 11.99 -9.49
N SER A 61 4.55 11.09 -9.38
CA SER A 61 3.91 10.49 -10.54
C SER A 61 2.67 11.30 -10.95
N LEU A 62 2.85 12.17 -11.94
CA LEU A 62 1.84 13.14 -12.38
C LEU A 62 1.03 12.68 -13.61
N ILE A 63 1.70 12.02 -14.56
CA ILE A 63 1.15 11.76 -15.92
C ILE A 63 0.04 10.70 -15.92
N LYS A 64 0.06 9.75 -14.96
CA LYS A 64 -0.89 8.62 -14.96
C LYS A 64 -2.11 8.82 -14.06
N THR A 65 -2.17 9.90 -13.28
CA THR A 65 -3.19 10.03 -12.21
C THR A 65 -3.84 11.41 -12.08
N PHE A 66 -3.61 12.36 -13.00
CA PHE A 66 -4.26 13.67 -12.97
C PHE A 66 -5.78 13.54 -12.74
N PRO A 67 -6.39 14.33 -11.83
CA PRO A 67 -5.84 15.43 -11.01
C PRO A 67 -5.26 14.99 -9.65
N ILE A 68 -5.04 13.70 -9.42
CA ILE A 68 -4.61 13.18 -8.13
C ILE A 68 -3.08 13.14 -8.00
N LEU A 69 -2.59 13.65 -6.87
CA LEU A 69 -1.18 13.58 -6.48
C LEU A 69 -0.81 12.16 -6.05
N SER A 70 0.19 11.57 -6.71
CA SER A 70 0.77 10.28 -6.34
C SER A 70 2.28 10.42 -6.15
N LEU A 71 2.79 10.00 -5.00
CA LEU A 71 4.22 9.87 -4.74
C LEU A 71 4.66 8.46 -5.11
N GLN A 72 5.68 8.34 -5.95
CA GLN A 72 6.33 7.09 -6.29
C GLN A 72 7.60 6.94 -5.46
N LEU A 73 7.77 5.79 -4.83
CA LEU A 73 9.00 5.38 -4.17
C LEU A 73 9.59 4.21 -4.97
N SER A 74 10.86 4.34 -5.36
CA SER A 74 11.58 3.33 -6.12
C SER A 74 12.51 2.52 -5.21
N ASP A 75 12.67 1.24 -5.53
CA ASP A 75 13.59 0.30 -4.86
C ASP A 75 13.43 0.33 -3.34
N VAL A 76 12.21 0.03 -2.88
CA VAL A 76 11.86 0.05 -1.46
C VAL A 76 12.14 -1.30 -0.83
N VAL A 77 12.96 -1.29 0.21
CA VAL A 77 13.28 -2.46 1.03
C VAL A 77 12.97 -2.16 2.48
N LEU A 78 12.08 -2.95 3.10
CA LEU A 78 11.82 -2.95 4.52
C LEU A 78 12.44 -4.21 5.13
N ARG A 79 13.45 -3.99 5.97
CA ARG A 79 14.21 -5.01 6.66
C ARG A 79 13.79 -5.06 8.12
N ASP A 80 13.40 -6.24 8.57
CA ASP A 80 13.09 -6.48 9.97
C ASP A 80 14.38 -6.73 10.80
N THR A 81 14.24 -6.66 12.13
CA THR A 81 15.38 -6.83 13.06
C THR A 81 15.98 -8.24 13.01
N LEU A 82 15.21 -9.24 12.58
CA LEU A 82 15.58 -10.65 12.44
C LEU A 82 16.14 -10.99 11.05
N TYR A 83 16.40 -10.00 10.18
CA TYR A 83 17.04 -10.23 8.88
C TYR A 83 18.35 -11.01 8.98
N HIS A 84 19.13 -10.78 10.05
CA HIS A 84 20.38 -11.50 10.28
C HIS A 84 20.17 -13.02 10.42
N ILE A 85 18.97 -13.44 10.85
CA ILE A 85 18.51 -14.83 11.01
C ILE A 85 17.86 -15.32 9.71
N HIS A 86 16.83 -14.62 9.23
CA HIS A 86 15.99 -15.11 8.12
C HIS A 86 16.61 -14.88 6.74
N LYS A 87 17.57 -13.95 6.61
CA LYS A 87 18.22 -13.54 5.36
C LYS A 87 17.23 -13.15 4.24
N LYS A 88 16.04 -12.71 4.63
CA LYS A 88 14.96 -12.27 3.75
C LYS A 88 14.43 -10.95 4.28
N ASP A 89 14.25 -9.98 3.38
CA ASP A 89 13.61 -8.71 3.72
C ASP A 89 12.10 -8.94 3.90
N PHE A 90 11.48 -8.21 4.83
CA PHE A 90 10.04 -8.34 5.10
C PHE A 90 9.22 -7.91 3.88
N LEU A 91 9.63 -6.82 3.23
CA LEU A 91 9.06 -6.33 1.98
C LEU A 91 10.20 -5.82 1.10
N SER A 92 10.22 -6.24 -0.16
CA SER A 92 11.05 -5.65 -1.21
C SER A 92 10.17 -5.37 -2.41
N ALA A 93 10.22 -4.17 -2.97
CA ALA A 93 9.41 -3.78 -4.12
C ALA A 93 10.13 -2.76 -5.00
N SER A 94 9.99 -2.93 -6.31
CA SER A 94 10.57 -1.99 -7.29
C SER A 94 9.86 -0.65 -7.21
N ASP A 95 8.53 -0.65 -7.07
CA ASP A 95 7.73 0.58 -7.02
C ASP A 95 6.64 0.51 -5.94
N ILE A 96 6.58 1.56 -5.11
CA ILE A 96 5.45 1.84 -4.22
C ILE A 96 4.84 3.19 -4.58
N TYR A 97 3.56 3.21 -4.94
CA TYR A 97 2.81 4.42 -5.20
C TYR A 97 1.89 4.75 -4.02
N LEU A 98 2.11 5.91 -3.43
CA LEU A 98 1.29 6.49 -2.37
C LEU A 98 0.40 7.58 -2.98
N ARG A 99 -0.88 7.28 -3.16
CA ARG A 99 -1.85 8.22 -3.72
C ARG A 99 -2.49 9.04 -2.61
N LEU A 100 -2.34 10.36 -2.71
CA LEU A 100 -2.84 11.33 -1.75
C LEU A 100 -4.16 11.96 -2.23
N SER A 101 -5.14 12.04 -1.35
CA SER A 101 -6.40 12.74 -1.57
C SER A 101 -6.27 14.19 -1.15
N LEU A 102 -6.24 15.11 -2.12
CA LEU A 102 -6.21 16.56 -1.86
C LEU A 102 -7.44 17.02 -1.06
N ARG A 103 -8.61 16.40 -1.30
CA ARG A 103 -9.84 16.69 -0.55
C ARG A 103 -9.69 16.39 0.94
N GLU A 104 -9.08 15.26 1.27
CA GLU A 104 -8.86 14.87 2.68
C GLU A 104 -7.76 15.73 3.33
N LEU A 105 -6.74 16.12 2.56
CA LEU A 105 -5.70 17.05 3.01
C LEU A 105 -6.29 18.43 3.39
N ILE A 106 -7.16 19.00 2.55
CA ILE A 106 -7.86 20.28 2.82
C ILE A 106 -8.76 20.16 4.06
N ARG A 107 -9.30 18.97 4.34
CA ARG A 107 -10.14 18.69 5.51
C ARG A 107 -9.33 18.36 6.78
N GLY A 108 -8.00 18.40 6.72
CA GLY A 108 -7.12 18.05 7.84
C GLY A 108 -7.17 16.57 8.26
N ARG A 109 -7.61 15.66 7.36
CA ARG A 109 -7.70 14.22 7.61
C ARG A 109 -6.51 13.50 6.97
N SER A 110 -6.33 12.22 7.31
CA SER A 110 -5.31 11.39 6.65
C SER A 110 -5.52 11.40 5.15
N ALA A 111 -4.55 11.99 4.43
CA ALA A 111 -4.65 12.14 2.98
C ALA A 111 -4.31 10.85 2.23
N LEU A 112 -3.79 9.82 2.90
CA LEU A 112 -3.37 8.58 2.24
C LEU A 112 -4.60 7.76 1.82
N GLY A 113 -4.96 7.83 0.54
CA GLY A 113 -6.17 7.21 0.02
C GLY A 113 -5.93 5.83 -0.60
N ARG A 114 -4.76 5.61 -1.20
CA ARG A 114 -4.42 4.33 -1.83
C ARG A 114 -2.92 4.07 -1.81
N ILE A 115 -2.57 2.82 -1.55
CA ILE A 115 -1.20 2.29 -1.61
C ILE A 115 -1.17 1.25 -2.72
N THR A 116 -0.23 1.36 -3.64
CA THR A 116 -0.01 0.36 -4.70
C THR A 116 1.43 -0.09 -4.66
N ILE A 117 1.65 -1.39 -4.45
CA ILE A 117 2.97 -2.01 -4.44
C ILE A 117 3.11 -2.84 -5.72
N ARG A 118 4.24 -2.73 -6.41
CA ARG A 118 4.49 -3.45 -7.66
C ARG A 118 5.86 -4.12 -7.67
N ASN A 119 5.90 -5.28 -8.31
CA ASN A 119 7.13 -5.99 -8.68
C ASN A 119 8.04 -6.23 -7.47
N GLY A 120 7.68 -7.21 -6.66
CA GLY A 120 8.35 -7.41 -5.38
C GLY A 120 7.93 -8.66 -4.65
N GLU A 121 8.32 -8.74 -3.39
CA GLU A 121 7.97 -9.83 -2.50
C GLU A 121 7.66 -9.35 -1.08
N ILE A 122 6.81 -10.11 -0.39
CA ILE A 122 6.49 -9.95 1.03
C ILE A 122 6.83 -11.28 1.71
N ASN A 123 7.66 -11.22 2.75
CA ASN A 123 8.09 -12.37 3.51
C ASN A 123 7.72 -12.21 5.00
N ILE A 124 6.81 -13.04 5.46
CA ILE A 124 6.46 -13.18 6.87
C ILE A 124 6.96 -14.54 7.35
N ILE A 125 7.99 -14.55 8.16
CA ILE A 125 8.75 -15.74 8.51
C ILE A 125 8.83 -15.85 10.03
N THR A 126 8.56 -17.04 10.53
CA THR A 126 8.86 -17.46 11.89
C THR A 126 9.96 -18.51 11.85
N ASP A 127 10.99 -18.39 12.70
CA ASP A 127 11.99 -19.44 12.83
C ASP A 127 11.50 -20.62 13.68
N ALA A 128 12.31 -21.67 13.75
CA ALA A 128 12.03 -22.84 14.59
C ALA A 128 12.00 -22.52 16.10
N THR A 129 12.61 -21.41 16.52
CA THR A 129 12.61 -20.95 17.92
C THR A 129 11.39 -20.08 18.27
N GLY A 130 10.52 -19.80 17.29
CA GLY A 130 9.32 -19.01 17.44
C GLY A 130 9.52 -17.49 17.27
N ARG A 131 10.71 -17.01 16.92
CA ARG A 131 10.91 -15.60 16.60
C ARG A 131 10.35 -15.34 15.21
N SER A 132 9.51 -14.32 15.10
CA SER A 132 8.78 -14.00 13.88
C SER A 132 8.91 -12.53 13.55
N ASN A 133 9.06 -12.20 12.27
CA ASN A 133 8.97 -10.81 11.80
C ASN A 133 7.51 -10.33 11.64
N GLU A 134 6.53 -11.17 11.99
CA GLU A 134 5.09 -10.83 12.02
C GLU A 134 4.77 -9.65 12.95
N TYR A 135 5.65 -9.31 13.90
CA TYR A 135 5.49 -8.13 14.76
C TYR A 135 5.33 -6.82 13.98
N ILE A 136 5.87 -6.73 12.75
CA ILE A 136 5.74 -5.55 11.88
C ILE A 136 4.28 -5.26 11.52
N LEU A 137 3.42 -6.29 11.51
CA LEU A 137 2.00 -6.15 11.20
C LEU A 137 1.16 -5.67 12.39
N ASN A 138 1.71 -5.71 13.60
CA ASN A 138 0.98 -5.32 14.79
C ASN A 138 0.84 -3.79 14.83
N GLN A 139 -0.41 -3.31 14.77
CA GLN A 139 -0.69 -1.89 14.93
C GLN A 139 -0.49 -1.47 16.38
N GLN A 140 0.26 -0.38 16.59
CA GLN A 140 0.24 0.33 17.88
C GLN A 140 -1.20 0.82 18.14
N LYS A 141 -1.69 0.59 19.36
CA LYS A 141 -3.02 1.07 19.77
C LYS A 141 -3.07 2.59 19.63
N GLN A 142 -4.00 3.10 18.83
CA GLN A 142 -4.26 4.54 18.79
C GLN A 142 -4.76 5.00 20.16
N PRO A 143 -4.27 6.14 20.68
CA PRO A 143 -4.79 6.73 21.90
C PRO A 143 -6.29 7.06 21.73
N GLU A 144 -7.08 6.78 22.77
CA GLU A 144 -8.51 7.04 22.79
C GLU A 144 -8.79 8.54 22.54
N GLY A 145 -9.75 8.83 21.65
CA GLY A 145 -10.17 10.21 21.33
C GLY A 145 -9.64 10.78 20.01
N GLN A 146 -8.71 10.12 19.31
CA GLN A 146 -8.31 10.54 17.96
C GLN A 146 -9.30 10.01 16.90
N PRO A 147 -9.65 10.81 15.86
CA PRO A 147 -10.48 10.34 14.77
C PRO A 147 -9.81 9.14 14.07
N ARG A 148 -10.55 8.02 13.96
CA ARG A 148 -10.10 6.84 13.21
C ARG A 148 -9.72 7.26 11.80
N SER A 149 -8.46 7.09 11.44
CA SER A 149 -8.00 7.33 10.08
C SER A 149 -8.64 6.33 9.13
N SER A 150 -9.05 6.80 7.95
CA SER A 150 -9.56 5.95 6.88
C SER A 150 -8.50 4.93 6.48
N VAL A 151 -8.90 3.67 6.33
CA VAL A 151 -8.02 2.62 5.80
C VAL A 151 -7.83 2.87 4.31
N PRO A 152 -6.58 2.98 3.80
CA PRO A 152 -6.34 3.20 2.38
C PRO A 152 -6.73 1.95 1.57
N VAL A 153 -7.10 2.17 0.31
CA VAL A 153 -7.22 1.07 -0.67
C VAL A 153 -5.83 0.47 -0.88
N PHE A 154 -5.71 -0.84 -0.78
CA PHE A 154 -4.44 -1.54 -0.93
C PHE A 154 -4.42 -2.32 -2.24
N ILE A 155 -3.39 -2.13 -3.06
CA ILE A 155 -3.23 -2.80 -4.34
C ILE A 155 -1.85 -3.44 -4.41
N LEU A 156 -1.79 -4.72 -4.77
CA LEU A 156 -0.58 -5.46 -5.05
C LEU A 156 -0.59 -5.93 -6.49
N ASN A 157 0.48 -5.67 -7.25
CA ASN A 157 0.63 -6.19 -8.61
C ASN A 157 1.97 -6.88 -8.75
N ASN A 158 1.95 -8.08 -9.32
CA ASN A 158 3.16 -8.88 -9.53
C ASN A 158 4.01 -8.99 -8.26
N MET A 159 3.42 -9.56 -7.20
CA MET A 159 4.06 -9.74 -5.91
C MET A 159 4.19 -11.22 -5.56
N GLN A 160 5.33 -11.64 -5.03
CA GLN A 160 5.45 -12.93 -4.38
C GLN A 160 5.10 -12.79 -2.90
N PHE A 161 4.20 -13.62 -2.40
CA PHE A 161 3.84 -13.66 -0.99
C PHE A 161 4.33 -14.96 -0.37
N ASN A 162 5.09 -14.84 0.72
CA ASN A 162 5.62 -15.95 1.48
C ASN A 162 5.27 -15.78 2.96
N TYR A 163 4.47 -16.69 3.49
CA TYR A 163 4.25 -16.87 4.92
C TYR A 163 4.75 -18.26 5.30
N ASP A 164 5.74 -18.34 6.20
CA ASP A 164 6.21 -19.62 6.74
C ASP A 164 6.28 -19.54 8.26
N ASN A 165 5.54 -20.43 8.92
CA ASN A 165 5.56 -20.57 10.36
C ASN A 165 5.68 -22.06 10.73
N PRO A 166 6.91 -22.58 10.91
CA PRO A 166 7.15 -23.99 11.18
C PRO A 166 6.61 -24.40 12.55
N VAL A 167 6.64 -23.51 13.55
CA VAL A 167 6.09 -23.76 14.90
C VAL A 167 4.59 -24.03 14.83
N ARG A 168 3.87 -23.24 14.03
CA ARG A 168 2.42 -23.41 13.81
C ARG A 168 2.10 -24.38 12.68
N ARG A 169 3.12 -24.92 12.00
CA ARG A 169 3.00 -25.80 10.81
C ARG A 169 2.18 -25.17 9.69
N LYS A 170 2.30 -23.86 9.51
CA LYS A 170 1.56 -23.10 8.49
C LYS A 170 2.51 -22.65 7.38
N ARG A 171 2.07 -22.79 6.13
CA ARG A 171 2.80 -22.30 4.97
C ARG A 171 1.83 -21.78 3.92
N TYR A 172 1.92 -20.48 3.62
CA TYR A 172 1.15 -19.84 2.57
C TYR A 172 2.11 -19.20 1.57
N GLN A 173 2.03 -19.60 0.32
CA GLN A 173 2.89 -19.13 -0.75
C GLN A 173 2.05 -18.90 -1.99
N GLY A 174 2.25 -17.76 -2.63
CA GLY A 174 1.54 -17.45 -3.86
C GLY A 174 2.15 -16.31 -4.65
N LEU A 175 1.94 -16.35 -5.96
CA LEU A 175 2.22 -15.26 -6.87
C LEU A 175 0.93 -14.44 -7.06
N ILE A 176 0.92 -13.25 -6.49
CA ILE A 176 -0.16 -12.28 -6.63
C ILE A 176 0.05 -11.54 -7.94
N ARG A 177 -0.75 -11.87 -8.96
CA ARG A 177 -0.72 -11.14 -10.23
C ARG A 177 -1.40 -9.79 -10.07
N ASN A 178 -2.58 -9.79 -9.45
CA ASN A 178 -3.32 -8.61 -9.07
C ASN A 178 -4.11 -8.89 -7.78
N PHE A 179 -4.06 -7.97 -6.83
CA PHE A 179 -4.92 -7.97 -5.66
C PHE A 179 -5.29 -6.53 -5.32
N GLN A 180 -6.57 -6.27 -5.10
CA GLN A 180 -7.09 -5.00 -4.61
C GLN A 180 -8.02 -5.27 -3.43
N GLY A 181 -7.69 -4.70 -2.28
CA GLY A 181 -8.51 -4.70 -1.08
C GLY A 181 -8.97 -3.29 -0.71
N GLU A 182 -10.27 -3.14 -0.42
CA GLU A 182 -10.86 -1.90 0.07
C GLU A 182 -11.75 -2.21 1.28
N ILE A 183 -11.58 -1.44 2.37
CA ILE A 183 -12.40 -1.57 3.57
C ILE A 183 -13.17 -0.26 3.78
N LYS A 184 -14.50 -0.34 3.78
CA LYS A 184 -15.40 0.78 4.09
C LYS A 184 -16.06 0.52 5.42
N THR A 185 -15.94 1.50 6.31
CA THR A 185 -16.58 1.45 7.63
C THR A 185 -17.72 2.46 7.66
N SER A 186 -18.92 1.96 7.96
CA SER A 186 -20.09 2.77 8.30
C SER A 186 -20.47 2.54 9.77
N ASP A 187 -21.49 3.22 10.28
CA ASP A 187 -21.96 3.02 11.66
C ASP A 187 -22.46 1.59 11.92
N LYS A 188 -23.10 0.97 10.92
CA LYS A 188 -23.72 -0.36 11.05
C LYS A 188 -22.89 -1.49 10.45
N PHE A 189 -22.24 -1.24 9.31
CA PHE A 189 -21.54 -2.27 8.54
C PHE A 189 -20.06 -1.94 8.35
N VAL A 190 -19.24 -3.00 8.32
CA VAL A 190 -17.90 -2.98 7.73
C VAL A 190 -17.97 -3.78 6.43
N THR A 191 -17.75 -3.11 5.31
CA THR A 191 -17.71 -3.76 4.00
C THR A 191 -16.26 -3.93 3.58
N MET A 192 -15.87 -5.16 3.23
CA MET A 192 -14.57 -5.46 2.65
C MET A 192 -14.76 -5.98 1.23
N SER A 193 -14.27 -5.22 0.25
CA SER A 193 -14.26 -5.59 -1.16
C SER A 193 -12.86 -6.09 -1.52
N VAL A 194 -12.78 -7.29 -2.10
CA VAL A 194 -11.52 -7.89 -2.55
C VAL A 194 -11.65 -8.32 -4.00
N ALA A 195 -10.83 -7.79 -4.88
CA ALA A 195 -10.62 -8.34 -6.22
C ALA A 195 -9.25 -9.01 -6.23
N SER A 196 -9.17 -10.26 -6.69
CA SER A 196 -7.91 -11.02 -6.64
C SER A 196 -7.72 -11.90 -7.87
N ASN A 197 -6.46 -12.04 -8.29
CA ASN A 197 -5.94 -13.04 -9.20
C ASN A 197 -4.58 -13.49 -8.66
N ILE A 198 -4.57 -14.64 -7.98
CA ILE A 198 -3.43 -15.16 -7.25
C ILE A 198 -3.19 -16.60 -7.68
N LEU A 199 -1.98 -16.91 -8.15
CA LEU A 199 -1.53 -18.29 -8.30
C LEU A 199 -1.03 -18.76 -6.92
N VAL A 200 -1.80 -19.62 -6.27
CA VAL A 200 -1.44 -20.20 -4.98
C VAL A 200 -0.48 -21.35 -5.21
N ASN A 201 0.78 -21.18 -4.83
CA ASN A 201 1.79 -22.24 -4.86
C ASN A 201 1.59 -23.22 -3.70
N SER A 202 1.23 -22.72 -2.52
CA SER A 202 0.86 -23.56 -1.38
C SER A 202 -0.03 -22.83 -0.40
N LEU A 203 -1.13 -23.45 0.02
CA LEU A 203 -1.94 -23.08 1.17
C LEU A 203 -2.03 -24.27 2.14
N ALA A 204 -1.06 -24.39 3.04
CA ALA A 204 -1.00 -25.45 4.03
C ALA A 204 -1.28 -24.90 5.44
N PHE A 205 -2.40 -25.33 6.04
CA PHE A 205 -2.75 -25.01 7.44
C PHE A 205 -2.07 -25.95 8.45
N ASP A 206 -1.67 -27.15 8.01
CA ASP A 206 -0.79 -28.10 8.70
C ASP A 206 0.13 -28.73 7.65
N THR A 207 1.41 -28.38 7.65
CA THR A 207 2.39 -28.83 6.65
C THR A 207 2.56 -30.36 6.58
N ARG A 208 2.16 -31.10 7.62
CA ARG A 208 2.17 -32.58 7.61
C ARG A 208 1.04 -33.17 6.78
N LYS A 209 -0.08 -32.44 6.64
CA LYS A 209 -1.23 -32.83 5.83
C LYS A 209 -1.10 -32.37 4.37
N GLY A 210 0.01 -31.68 4.06
CA GLY A 210 0.22 -31.08 2.76
C GLY A 210 -0.57 -29.79 2.55
N SER A 211 -0.68 -29.39 1.30
CA SER A 211 -1.28 -28.14 0.88
C SER A 211 -2.72 -28.37 0.43
N TYR A 212 -3.66 -27.60 0.99
CA TYR A 212 -5.09 -27.69 0.65
C TYR A 212 -5.37 -27.11 -0.73
N ILE A 213 -4.65 -26.06 -1.09
CA ILE A 213 -4.66 -25.47 -2.42
C ILE A 213 -3.21 -25.41 -2.89
N LYS A 214 -2.90 -26.10 -3.97
CA LYS A 214 -1.56 -26.18 -4.55
C LYS A 214 -1.64 -26.00 -6.06
N ASP A 215 -0.83 -25.10 -6.59
CA ASP A 215 -0.71 -24.79 -8.01
C ASP A 215 -2.06 -24.48 -8.67
N LYS A 216 -2.90 -23.72 -7.95
CA LYS A 216 -4.22 -23.28 -8.43
C LYS A 216 -4.32 -21.77 -8.42
N THR A 217 -5.00 -21.22 -9.42
CA THR A 217 -5.35 -19.81 -9.47
C THR A 217 -6.63 -19.58 -8.67
N VAL A 218 -6.57 -18.66 -7.72
CA VAL A 218 -7.73 -18.07 -7.06
C VAL A 218 -7.99 -16.72 -7.71
N GLU A 219 -9.08 -16.66 -8.47
CA GLU A 219 -9.51 -15.45 -9.17
C GLU A 219 -10.97 -15.16 -8.85
N GLY A 220 -11.26 -13.90 -8.50
CA GLY A 220 -12.63 -13.51 -8.17
C GLY A 220 -12.74 -12.15 -7.51
N ASN A 221 -13.99 -11.69 -7.45
CA ASN A 221 -14.41 -10.50 -6.71
C ASN A 221 -15.26 -10.95 -5.52
N PHE A 222 -14.80 -10.62 -4.32
CA PHE A 222 -15.42 -10.98 -3.06
C PHE A 222 -15.92 -9.72 -2.36
N LEU A 223 -17.14 -9.81 -1.82
CA LEU A 223 -17.72 -8.78 -0.99
C LEU A 223 -18.08 -9.40 0.35
N LEU A 224 -17.44 -8.93 1.42
CA LEU A 224 -17.70 -9.35 2.79
C LEU A 224 -18.40 -8.21 3.52
N LEU A 225 -19.49 -8.51 4.23
CA LEU A 225 -20.33 -7.53 4.90
C LEU A 225 -20.49 -7.88 6.37
N TYR A 226 -19.61 -7.35 7.21
CA TYR A 226 -19.71 -7.57 8.64
C TYR A 226 -20.67 -6.57 9.30
N ASN A 227 -21.67 -7.07 10.02
CA ASN A 227 -22.60 -6.25 10.79
C ASN A 227 -22.07 -6.06 12.22
N LYS A 228 -21.80 -4.80 12.57
CA LYS A 228 -21.21 -4.45 13.88
C LYS A 228 -22.16 -4.68 15.06
N GLN A 229 -23.47 -4.60 14.82
CA GLN A 229 -24.47 -4.72 15.88
C GLN A 229 -24.76 -6.18 16.23
N LYS A 230 -24.80 -7.04 15.21
CA LYS A 230 -25.10 -8.46 15.36
C LYS A 230 -23.86 -9.35 15.49
N GLN A 231 -22.67 -8.80 15.22
CA GLN A 231 -21.39 -9.50 15.23
C GLN A 231 -21.36 -10.72 14.28
N ASP A 232 -22.06 -10.63 13.16
CA ASP A 232 -22.12 -11.64 12.10
C ASP A 232 -21.57 -11.11 10.76
N LEU A 233 -21.12 -12.05 9.92
CA LEU A 233 -20.50 -11.85 8.59
C LEU A 233 -21.52 -11.97 7.46
#